data_AF-A0A0G1FCF4-F1
#
_entry.id   AF-A0A0G1FCF4-F1
#
_cell.length_a   1.000
_cell.length_b   1.000
_cell.length_c   1.000
_cell.angle_alpha   90.00
_cell.angle_beta   90.00
_cell.angle_gamma   90.00
#
_symmetry.space_group_name_H-M   'P 1'
#
loop_
_entity.id
_entity.type
_entity.pdbx_description
1 polymer ?
#
loop_
_entity_poly.entity_id
_entity_poly.type
_entity_poly.pdbx_seq_one_letter_code
_entity_poly.pdbx_strand_id
1 'polypeptide(L)'
;MKKQSTKSSEVVFQPKYEKRITLQPKERPDMTLPYPYFIDEKGGVGRQDFWKGKPLRLQGFNPRNVSGVVKGTIGLEDFLKNPKRAIGMFPIFEHKGGAFFTYGDPIQTITVK
;
A
#
# COMPACT_ATOMS: atom_id res chain seq x y z
N MET A 1 -20.97 20.70 -51.35
CA MET A 1 -20.73 19.68 -50.31
C MET A 1 -19.38 19.95 -49.67
N LYS A 2 -19.32 20.42 -48.42
CA LYS A 2 -18.07 20.60 -47.67
C LYS A 2 -18.02 19.52 -46.59
N LYS A 3 -17.02 18.63 -46.66
CA LYS A 3 -16.81 17.53 -45.70
C LYS A 3 -16.33 18.12 -44.37
N GLN A 4 -17.06 17.81 -43.30
CA GLN A 4 -16.64 18.08 -41.92
C GLN A 4 -15.54 17.08 -41.55
N SER A 5 -14.37 17.59 -41.18
CA SER A 5 -13.30 16.81 -40.57
C SER A 5 -13.52 16.86 -39.06
N THR A 6 -14.14 15.82 -38.51
CA THR A 6 -14.21 15.59 -37.06
C THR A 6 -12.82 15.27 -36.54
N LYS A 7 -12.22 16.23 -35.81
CA LYS A 7 -11.07 15.97 -34.95
C LYS A 7 -11.56 15.11 -33.78
N SER A 8 -11.21 13.83 -33.80
CA SER A 8 -11.29 12.98 -32.61
C SER A 8 -10.28 13.49 -31.58
N SER A 9 -10.77 14.18 -30.56
CA SER A 9 -9.98 14.48 -29.37
C SER A 9 -9.77 13.19 -28.59
N GLU A 10 -8.55 12.65 -28.63
CA GLU A 10 -8.10 11.65 -27.68
C GLU A 10 -8.25 12.21 -26.26
N VAL A 11 -9.16 11.63 -25.49
CA VAL A 11 -9.28 11.89 -24.06
C VAL A 11 -8.06 11.26 -23.41
N VAL A 12 -7.01 12.04 -23.22
CA VAL A 12 -5.87 11.66 -22.37
C VAL A 12 -6.42 11.56 -20.95
N PHE A 13 -6.74 10.34 -20.52
CA PHE A 13 -7.06 10.04 -19.13
C PHE A 13 -5.81 10.34 -18.30
N GLN A 14 -5.73 11.53 -17.72
CA GLN A 14 -4.79 11.81 -16.65
C GLN A 14 -5.41 11.20 -15.38
N PRO A 15 -4.90 10.08 -14.85
CA PRO A 15 -5.40 9.59 -13.58
C PRO A 15 -5.18 10.70 -12.56
N LYS A 16 -6.29 11.24 -12.05
CA LYS A 16 -6.34 12.17 -10.93
C LYS A 16 -5.41 11.59 -9.86
N TYR A 17 -4.31 12.29 -9.54
CA TYR A 17 -3.24 11.77 -8.70
C TYR A 17 -3.81 11.07 -7.45
N GLU A 18 -3.89 9.74 -7.49
CA GLU A 18 -4.36 8.96 -6.35
C GLU A 18 -3.34 9.13 -5.24
N LYS A 19 -3.79 9.52 -4.05
CA LYS A 19 -2.92 9.73 -2.89
C LYS A 19 -2.08 8.46 -2.68
N ARG A 20 -0.76 8.61 -2.76
CA ARG A 20 0.16 7.47 -2.66
C ARG A 20 0.88 7.51 -1.33
N ILE A 21 0.64 6.48 -0.53
CA ILE A 21 1.31 6.32 0.76
C ILE A 21 2.46 5.33 0.59
N THR A 22 3.67 5.73 0.94
CA THR A 22 4.85 4.85 0.93
C THR A 22 5.11 4.39 2.37
N LEU A 23 5.17 3.09 2.57
CA LEU A 23 5.55 2.45 3.82
C LEU A 23 6.96 1.89 3.65
N GLN A 24 7.93 2.42 4.40
CA GLN A 24 9.28 1.88 4.43
C GLN A 24 9.46 1.04 5.69
N PRO A 25 9.63 -0.29 5.57
CA PRO A 25 9.97 -1.13 6.71
C PRO A 25 11.35 -0.77 7.27
N LYS A 26 11.56 -1.15 8.53
CA LYS A 26 12.84 -1.00 9.22
C LYS A 26 13.93 -1.78 8.50
N GLU A 27 15.13 -1.19 8.46
CA GLU A 27 16.35 -1.91 8.10
C GLU A 27 16.54 -3.15 8.98
N ARG A 28 16.93 -4.25 8.36
CA ARG A 28 17.13 -5.54 9.01
C ARG A 28 18.56 -5.66 9.59
N PRO A 29 18.81 -6.59 10.53
CA PRO A 29 20.13 -6.76 11.14
C PRO A 29 21.27 -7.10 10.17
N ASP A 30 20.93 -7.62 8.99
CA ASP A 30 21.86 -7.92 7.89
C ASP A 30 22.19 -6.68 7.03
N MET A 31 21.81 -5.48 7.48
CA MET A 31 21.95 -4.21 6.74
C MET A 31 21.15 -4.18 5.43
N THR A 32 20.19 -5.09 5.26
CA THR A 32 19.28 -5.06 4.12
C THR A 32 18.12 -4.12 4.43
N LEU A 33 17.90 -3.12 3.57
CA LEU A 33 16.71 -2.29 3.59
C LEU A 33 15.59 -2.96 2.76
N PRO A 34 14.45 -3.36 3.37
CA PRO A 34 13.37 -3.97 2.63
C PRO A 34 12.77 -3.03 1.58
N TYR A 35 12.31 -3.61 0.47
CA TYR A 35 11.65 -2.82 -0.57
C TYR A 35 10.37 -2.17 -0.02
N PRO A 36 10.13 -0.87 -0.27
CA PRO A 36 8.96 -0.18 0.28
C PRO A 36 7.65 -0.70 -0.31
N TYR A 37 6.59 -0.59 0.48
CA TYR A 37 5.23 -0.80 -0.01
C TYR A 37 4.64 0.53 -0.47
N PHE A 38 4.08 0.54 -1.67
CA PHE A 38 3.35 1.69 -2.20
C PHE A 38 1.87 1.40 -2.12
N ILE A 39 1.14 2.16 -1.32
CA ILE A 39 -0.25 1.91 -0.97
C ILE A 39 -1.12 3.01 -1.58
N ASP A 40 -2.15 2.61 -2.30
CA ASP A 40 -3.20 3.51 -2.79
C ASP A 40 -4.31 3.74 -1.74
N GLU A 41 -5.29 4.57 -2.08
CA GLU A 41 -6.41 4.91 -1.18
C GLU A 41 -7.34 3.73 -0.85
N LYS A 42 -7.28 2.64 -1.61
CA LYS A 42 -8.05 1.40 -1.40
C LYS A 42 -7.22 0.31 -0.72
N GLY A 43 -5.98 0.65 -0.32
CA GLY A 43 -5.03 -0.28 0.27
C GLY A 43 -4.29 -1.13 -0.75
N GLY A 44 -4.51 -0.96 -2.05
CA GLY A 44 -3.82 -1.71 -3.10
C GLY A 44 -2.31 -1.50 -3.02
N VAL A 45 -1.55 -2.60 -3.13
CA VAL A 45 -0.09 -2.56 -3.14
C VAL A 45 0.37 -2.38 -4.59
N GLY A 46 1.03 -1.26 -4.88
CA GLY A 46 1.68 -1.01 -6.16
C GLY A 46 2.90 -1.89 -6.39
N ARG A 47 3.50 -1.80 -7.58
CA ARG A 47 4.64 -2.63 -8.00
C ARG A 47 4.36 -4.15 -7.96
N GLN A 48 3.18 -4.55 -8.45
CA GLN A 48 2.81 -5.97 -8.55
C GLN A 48 3.71 -6.77 -9.51
N ASP A 49 4.43 -6.11 -10.41
CA ASP A 49 5.53 -6.69 -11.20
C ASP A 49 6.63 -7.29 -10.30
N PHE A 50 6.91 -6.64 -9.18
CA PHE A 50 7.87 -7.10 -8.18
C PHE A 50 7.24 -8.07 -7.18
N TRP A 51 6.10 -7.70 -6.59
CA TRP A 51 5.47 -8.45 -5.49
C TRP A 51 4.72 -9.71 -5.94
N LYS A 52 4.30 -9.79 -7.20
CA LYS A 52 3.60 -10.94 -7.78
C LYS A 52 2.38 -11.40 -6.94
N GLY A 53 1.68 -10.45 -6.32
CA GLY A 53 0.53 -10.70 -5.46
C GLY A 53 0.84 -10.98 -3.99
N LYS A 54 2.09 -10.86 -3.54
CA LYS A 54 2.52 -11.14 -2.17
C LYS A 54 3.47 -10.04 -1.67
N PRO A 55 2.94 -8.89 -1.20
CA PRO A 55 1.54 -8.60 -0.88
C PRO A 55 0.72 -7.99 -2.03
N LEU A 56 -0.61 -8.11 -1.93
CA LEU A 56 -1.58 -7.56 -2.90
C LEU A 56 -2.34 -6.33 -2.36
N ARG A 57 -2.84 -6.40 -1.12
CA ARG A 57 -3.64 -5.32 -0.52
C ARG A 57 -3.38 -5.20 0.98
N LEU A 58 -3.18 -4.00 1.49
CA LEU A 58 -3.05 -3.67 2.90
C LEU A 58 -4.42 -3.72 3.57
N GLN A 59 -4.50 -4.41 4.70
CA GLN A 59 -5.70 -4.48 5.54
C GLN A 59 -5.59 -3.63 6.80
N GLY A 60 -4.37 -3.41 7.29
CA GLY A 60 -4.13 -2.72 8.53
C GLY A 60 -2.76 -3.03 9.10
N PHE A 61 -2.62 -2.84 10.42
CA PHE A 61 -1.36 -3.05 11.12
C PHE A 61 -1.60 -3.62 12.51
N ASN A 62 -0.77 -4.59 12.89
CA ASN A 62 -0.70 -5.13 14.23
C ASN A 62 0.39 -4.41 15.05
N PRO A 63 0.17 -4.13 16.35
CA PRO A 63 1.20 -3.58 17.23
C PRO A 63 2.29 -4.61 17.59
N ARG A 64 2.08 -5.88 17.25
CA ARG A 64 2.98 -7.01 17.55
C ARG A 64 3.13 -7.89 16.32
N ASN A 65 4.27 -8.55 16.17
CA ASN A 65 4.50 -9.53 15.11
C ASN A 65 3.78 -10.85 15.42
N VAL A 66 2.46 -10.86 15.30
CA VAL A 66 1.61 -12.02 15.54
C VAL A 66 0.55 -12.14 14.47
N SER A 67 0.08 -13.37 14.23
CA SER A 67 -1.06 -13.64 13.38
C SER A 67 -2.37 -13.25 14.07
N GLY A 68 -3.37 -12.84 13.27
CA GLY A 68 -4.70 -12.47 13.76
C GLY A 68 -4.79 -11.01 14.24
N VAL A 69 -5.98 -10.64 14.74
CA VAL A 69 -6.25 -9.29 15.26
C VAL A 69 -6.03 -9.27 16.76
N VAL A 70 -5.25 -8.30 17.25
CA VAL A 70 -4.99 -8.10 18.68
C VAL A 70 -5.41 -6.71 19.15
N LYS A 71 -5.44 -6.49 20.47
CA LYS A 71 -5.71 -5.16 21.03
C LYS A 71 -4.70 -4.14 20.48
N GLY A 72 -5.21 -3.04 19.93
CA GLY A 72 -4.41 -1.97 19.33
C GLY A 72 -4.10 -2.16 17.83
N THR A 73 -4.65 -3.19 17.19
CA THR A 73 -4.67 -3.31 15.73
C THR A 73 -5.39 -2.10 15.13
N ILE A 74 -4.84 -1.52 14.07
CA ILE A 74 -5.49 -0.47 13.30
C ILE A 74 -5.88 -1.01 11.92
N GLY A 75 -7.10 -0.73 11.48
CA GLY A 75 -7.57 -1.09 10.14
C GLY A 75 -7.11 -0.09 9.07
N LEU A 76 -7.32 -0.43 7.81
CA LEU A 76 -7.00 0.43 6.66
C LEU A 76 -7.67 1.81 6.78
N GLU A 77 -8.95 1.87 7.14
CA GLU A 77 -9.68 3.15 7.22
C GLU A 77 -9.08 4.10 8.27
N ASP A 78 -8.73 3.58 9.45
CA ASP A 78 -8.10 4.37 10.52
C ASP A 78 -6.69 4.81 10.11
N PHE A 79 -5.96 3.92 9.43
CA PHE A 79 -4.65 4.24 8.87
C PHE A 79 -4.74 5.36 7.84
N LEU A 80 -5.70 5.34 6.91
CA LEU A 80 -5.84 6.38 5.88
C LEU A 80 -6.13 7.76 6.48
N LYS A 81 -6.83 7.81 7.62
CA LYS A 81 -7.10 9.04 8.39
C LYS A 81 -5.84 9.54 9.11
N ASN A 82 -5.05 8.65 9.70
CA ASN A 82 -3.81 9.03 10.40
C ASN A 82 -2.66 8.03 10.15
N PRO A 83 -1.98 8.14 9.00
CA PRO A 83 -0.99 7.14 8.58
C PRO A 83 0.17 6.98 9.55
N LYS A 84 0.60 8.08 10.19
CA LYS A 84 1.77 8.09 11.09
C LYS A 84 1.60 7.20 12.31
N ARG A 85 0.37 6.83 12.70
CA ARG A 85 0.12 5.89 13.81
C ARG A 85 0.63 4.48 13.53
N ALA A 86 0.84 4.10 12.27
CA ALA A 86 1.36 2.80 11.88
C ALA A 86 2.88 2.65 12.02
N ILE A 87 3.61 3.73 12.34
CA ILE A 87 5.06 3.65 12.57
C ILE A 87 5.32 2.77 13.81
N GLY A 88 6.25 1.83 13.67
CA GLY A 88 6.57 0.81 14.66
C GLY A 88 5.63 -0.41 14.63
N MET A 89 4.57 -0.39 13.82
CA MET A 89 3.61 -1.49 13.70
C MET A 89 3.96 -2.42 12.52
N PHE A 90 3.39 -3.62 12.55
CA PHE A 90 3.61 -4.69 11.58
C PHE A 90 2.45 -4.72 10.57
N PRO A 91 2.69 -4.55 9.26
CA PRO A 91 1.61 -4.48 8.29
C PRO A 91 0.95 -5.83 8.08
N ILE A 92 -0.38 -5.81 7.93
CA ILE A 92 -1.20 -6.96 7.61
C ILE A 92 -1.61 -6.84 6.15
N PHE A 93 -1.20 -7.81 5.34
CA PHE A 93 -1.53 -7.83 3.92
C PHE A 93 -2.38 -9.04 3.55
N GLU A 94 -3.28 -8.82 2.61
CA GLU A 94 -3.92 -9.84 1.81
C GLU A 94 -3.00 -10.21 0.63
N HIS A 95 -2.89 -11.51 0.35
CA HIS A 95 -2.19 -12.05 -0.81
C HIS A 95 -3.15 -12.43 -1.93
N LYS A 96 -2.61 -12.57 -3.14
CA LYS A 96 -3.32 -13.21 -4.27
C LYS A 96 -3.66 -14.65 -3.89
N GLY A 97 -4.94 -14.87 -3.55
CA GLY A 97 -5.44 -16.11 -2.93
C GLY A 97 -6.31 -15.86 -1.68
N GLY A 98 -6.40 -14.62 -1.21
CA GLY A 98 -7.29 -14.21 -0.11
C GLY A 98 -6.75 -14.48 1.30
N ALA A 99 -5.56 -15.09 1.41
CA ALA A 99 -4.92 -15.32 2.70
C ALA A 99 -4.29 -14.03 3.24
N PHE A 100 -4.38 -13.86 4.56
CA PHE A 100 -3.87 -12.69 5.28
C PHE A 100 -2.58 -13.03 6.05
N PHE A 101 -1.60 -12.12 6.00
CA PHE A 101 -0.30 -12.30 6.65
C PHE A 101 0.13 -11.01 7.35
N THR A 102 0.58 -11.15 8.60
CA THR A 102 1.32 -10.10 9.30
C THR A 102 2.80 -10.20 8.89
N TYR A 103 3.34 -9.14 8.31
CA TYR A 103 4.74 -9.13 7.89
C TYR A 103 5.65 -8.74 9.06
N GLY A 104 6.79 -9.43 9.18
CA GLY A 104 7.64 -9.36 10.37
C GLY A 104 8.50 -8.10 10.50
N ASP A 105 8.59 -7.27 9.46
CA ASP A 105 9.35 -6.02 9.51
C ASP A 105 8.39 -4.88 9.92
N PRO A 106 8.63 -4.20 11.06
CA PRO A 106 7.79 -3.07 11.45
C PRO A 106 8.06 -1.87 10.53
N ILE A 107 7.07 -1.01 10.35
CA ILE A 107 7.21 0.19 9.53
C ILE A 107 8.08 1.22 10.26
N GLN A 108 9.11 1.73 9.59
CA GLN A 108 10.00 2.75 10.12
C GLN A 108 9.59 4.15 9.68
N THR A 109 9.28 4.34 8.39
CA THR A 109 8.85 5.64 7.87
C THR A 109 7.63 5.53 6.98
N ILE A 110 6.84 6.61 6.97
CA ILE A 110 5.63 6.73 6.15
C ILE A 110 5.65 8.08 5.46
N THR A 111 5.57 8.06 4.13
CA THR A 111 5.49 9.27 3.30
C THR A 111 4.14 9.29 2.59
N VAL A 112 3.44 10.43 2.64
CA VAL A 112 2.16 10.64 1.94
C VAL A 112 2.39 11.68 0.86
N LYS A 113 2.07 11.33 -0.40
CA LYS A 113 2.19 12.22 -1.56
C LYS A 113 0.86 12.36 -2.28
#